data_AF-A0A645BF96-F1
#
_entry.id   AF-A0A645BF96-F1
#
_cell.length_a   1.000
_cell.length_b   1.000
_cell.length_c   1.000
_cell.angle_alpha   90.00
_cell.angle_beta   90.00
_cell.angle_gamma   90.00
#
_symmetry.space_group_name_H-M   'P 1'
#
loop_
_entity.id
_entity.type
_entity.pdbx_description
1 polymer ?
#
loop_
_entity_poly.entity_id
_entity_poly.type
_entity_poly.pdbx_seq_one_letter_code
_entity_poly.pdbx_strand_id
1 'polypeptide(L)'
;MDLGSGLAVIEITARQDLFYQVLEELTGFTIAGEHHLLRLMKDLSVAKREYDKMATALEQVRQTGYGIVAPQLDEMILEEPEIIRTGNRFGVRLRAMAPSLHIIKTDVQAEISPIIGTEKQSEELVQYLMREFEGEPEKIWRTNLFGKSLNALVREGIQNKLSSMPESAQTKLRDSLQKIVNDGSGGLICIIF
;
A
#
# COMPACT_ATOMS: atom_id res chain seq x y z
N MET A 1 11.37 23.46 52.33
CA MET A 1 12.71 23.74 52.88
C MET A 1 12.57 23.75 54.38
N ASP A 2 13.23 22.82 55.07
CA ASP A 2 13.16 22.74 56.53
C ASP A 2 14.40 23.39 57.14
N LEU A 3 14.23 24.62 57.63
CA LEU A 3 15.32 25.47 58.10
C LEU A 3 15.96 24.95 59.40
N GLY A 4 15.30 24.06 60.15
CA GLY A 4 15.80 23.48 61.39
C GLY A 4 16.74 22.27 61.20
N SER A 5 16.68 21.60 60.04
CA SER A 5 17.48 20.39 59.73
C SER A 5 18.49 20.60 58.59
N GLY A 6 18.48 21.77 57.94
CA GLY A 6 19.39 22.10 56.83
C GLY A 6 19.06 21.38 55.52
N LEU A 7 17.85 20.83 55.39
CA LEU A 7 17.48 19.96 54.26
C LEU A 7 16.56 20.71 53.28
N ALA A 8 17.02 20.80 52.03
CA ALA A 8 16.28 21.37 50.92
C ALA A 8 16.03 20.27 49.87
N VAL A 9 14.76 19.97 49.63
CA VAL A 9 14.34 19.07 48.55
C VAL A 9 13.95 19.92 47.36
N ILE A 10 14.62 19.71 46.23
CA ILE A 10 14.33 20.36 44.96
C ILE A 10 13.70 19.30 44.06
N GLU A 11 12.48 19.55 43.62
CA GLU A 11 11.80 18.72 42.64
C GLU A 11 11.89 19.41 41.28
N ILE A 12 12.50 18.72 40.30
CA ILE A 12 12.62 19.20 38.94
C ILE A 12 11.68 18.36 38.08
N THR A 13 10.67 19.00 37.50
CA THR A 13 9.72 18.37 36.58
C THR A 13 9.92 18.89 35.16
N ALA A 14 9.83 17.98 34.18
CA ALA A 14 9.78 18.35 32.78
C ALA A 14 8.46 19.08 32.48
N ARG A 15 8.52 20.08 31.60
CA ARG A 15 7.30 20.76 31.15
C ARG A 15 6.49 19.82 30.25
N GLN A 16 5.17 19.84 30.41
CA GLN A 16 4.25 18.94 29.70
C GLN A 16 4.22 19.18 28.18
N ASP A 17 4.60 20.38 27.71
CA ASP A 17 4.72 20.70 26.28
C ASP A 17 5.90 19.98 25.60
N LEU A 18 6.97 19.69 26.33
CA LEU A 18 8.10 18.91 25.81
C LEU A 18 7.66 17.49 25.40
N PHE A 19 6.69 16.91 26.10
CA PHE A 19 6.15 15.60 25.74
C PHE A 19 5.50 15.60 24.35
N TYR A 20 4.70 16.63 24.05
CA TYR A 20 4.04 16.73 22.75
C TYR A 20 5.02 17.07 21.62
N GLN A 21 6.04 17.89 21.89
CA GLN A 21 7.11 18.18 20.92
C GLN A 21 7.87 16.90 20.53
N VAL A 22 8.26 16.09 21.51
CA VAL A 22 8.94 14.81 21.24
C VAL A 22 8.04 13.85 20.45
N LEU A 23 6.74 13.80 20.76
CA LEU A 23 5.80 12.99 19.98
C LEU A 23 5.67 13.48 18.54
N GLU A 24 5.64 14.79 18.31
CA GLU A 24 5.60 15.37 16.96
C GLU A 24 6.86 15.04 16.18
N GLU A 25 8.04 15.12 16.80
CA GLU A 25 9.32 14.74 16.16
C GLU A 25 9.37 13.24 15.79
N LEU A 26 8.92 12.36 16.68
CA LEU A 26 8.98 10.91 16.46
C LEU A 26 7.95 10.42 15.45
N THR A 27 6.76 11.01 15.47
CA THR A 27 5.63 10.53 14.66
C THR A 27 5.42 11.31 13.37
N GLY A 28 5.97 12.53 13.28
CA GLY A 28 5.74 13.46 12.18
C GLY A 28 4.35 14.09 12.17
N PHE A 29 3.51 13.83 13.18
CA PHE A 29 2.18 14.41 13.31
C PHE A 29 2.19 15.64 14.21
N THR A 30 1.49 16.69 13.82
CA THR A 30 1.33 17.88 14.65
C THR A 30 0.44 17.60 15.86
N ILE A 31 1.03 17.63 17.06
CA ILE A 31 0.34 17.32 18.31
C ILE A 31 0.40 18.56 19.21
N ALA A 32 -0.67 19.36 19.16
CA ALA A 32 -0.77 20.59 19.96
C ALA A 32 -1.35 20.37 21.37
N GLY A 33 -1.55 19.12 21.78
CA GLY A 33 -2.06 18.75 23.11
C GLY A 33 -2.90 17.46 23.12
N GLU A 34 -3.47 17.16 24.29
CA GLU A 34 -4.25 15.94 24.56
C GLU A 34 -5.43 15.71 23.61
N HIS A 35 -6.18 16.75 23.25
CA HIS A 35 -7.30 16.62 22.32
C HIS A 35 -6.84 16.18 20.93
N HIS A 36 -5.72 16.71 20.43
CA HIS A 36 -5.13 16.28 19.16
C HIS A 36 -4.65 14.84 19.24
N LEU A 37 -4.01 14.47 20.35
CA LEU A 37 -3.55 13.11 20.58
C LEU A 37 -4.72 12.10 20.58
N LEU A 38 -5.81 12.39 21.29
CA LEU A 38 -6.99 11.52 21.32
C LEU A 38 -7.62 11.34 19.94
N ARG A 39 -7.73 12.44 19.17
CA ARG A 39 -8.24 12.38 17.80
C ARG A 39 -7.33 11.53 16.91
N LEU A 40 -6.02 11.78 16.95
CA LEU A 40 -5.04 11.03 16.18
C LEU A 40 -5.06 9.54 16.55
N MET A 41 -5.14 9.21 17.84
CA MET A 41 -5.24 7.82 18.32
C MET A 41 -6.50 7.12 17.80
N LYS A 42 -7.64 7.83 17.72
CA LYS A 42 -8.86 7.28 17.13
C LYS A 42 -8.66 6.99 15.64
N ASP A 43 -8.12 7.93 14.89
CA ASP A 43 -7.89 7.79 13.45
C ASP A 43 -6.87 6.67 13.16
N LEU A 44 -5.78 6.62 13.93
CA LEU A 44 -4.78 5.56 13.86
C LEU A 44 -5.33 4.19 14.25
N SER A 45 -6.24 4.11 15.22
CA SER A 45 -6.88 2.84 15.59
C SER A 45 -7.69 2.26 14.44
N VAL A 46 -8.40 3.11 13.67
CA VAL A 46 -9.15 2.66 12.48
C VAL A 46 -8.17 2.23 11.40
N ALA A 47 -7.18 3.08 11.07
CA ALA A 47 -6.18 2.77 10.06
C ALA A 47 -5.39 1.49 10.37
N LYS A 48 -5.00 1.30 11.63
CA LYS A 48 -4.30 0.11 12.09
C LYS A 48 -5.15 -1.14 11.91
N ARG A 49 -6.44 -1.10 12.26
CA ARG A 49 -7.33 -2.25 12.09
C ARG A 49 -7.43 -2.66 10.62
N GLU A 50 -7.64 -1.70 9.72
CA GLU A 50 -7.73 -2.00 8.29
C GLU A 50 -6.38 -2.46 7.70
N TYR A 51 -5.26 -1.88 8.15
CA TYR A 51 -3.93 -2.35 7.77
C TYR A 51 -3.66 -3.77 8.26
N ASP A 52 -3.97 -4.07 9.53
CA ASP A 52 -3.76 -5.39 10.13
C ASP A 52 -4.55 -6.47 9.38
N LYS A 53 -5.75 -6.15 8.85
CA LYS A 53 -6.50 -7.05 7.93
C LYS A 53 -5.71 -7.38 6.67
N MET A 54 -5.03 -6.39 6.08
CA MET A 54 -4.32 -6.52 4.81
C MET A 54 -2.85 -6.94 4.93
N ALA A 55 -2.26 -6.81 6.11
CA ALA A 55 -0.80 -6.90 6.33
C ALA A 55 -0.21 -8.22 5.79
N THR A 56 -0.87 -9.34 6.08
CA THR A 56 -0.43 -10.66 5.59
C THR A 56 -0.51 -10.76 4.07
N ALA A 57 -1.57 -10.25 3.45
CA ALA A 57 -1.71 -10.25 2.00
C ALA A 57 -0.65 -9.37 1.34
N LEU A 58 -0.36 -8.19 1.89
CA LEU A 58 0.71 -7.32 1.39
C LEU A 58 2.08 -7.99 1.46
N GLU A 59 2.35 -8.75 2.51
CA GLU A 59 3.60 -9.51 2.62
C GLU A 59 3.67 -10.64 1.59
N GLN A 60 2.58 -11.38 1.37
CA GLN A 60 2.49 -12.38 0.31
C GLN A 60 2.76 -11.75 -1.06
N VAL A 61 2.13 -10.61 -1.37
CA VAL A 61 2.33 -9.88 -2.64
C VAL A 61 3.79 -9.51 -2.86
N ARG A 62 4.50 -9.09 -1.80
CA ARG A 62 5.93 -8.76 -1.92
C ARG A 62 6.78 -9.97 -2.28
N GLN A 63 6.43 -11.14 -1.74
CA GLN A 63 7.21 -12.38 -1.91
C GLN A 63 6.86 -13.13 -3.19
N THR A 64 5.57 -13.21 -3.55
CA THR A 64 5.08 -14.07 -4.63
C THR A 64 4.42 -13.29 -5.78
N GLY A 65 4.17 -12.00 -5.60
CA GLY A 65 3.40 -11.19 -6.54
C GLY A 65 1.88 -11.30 -6.37
N TYR A 66 1.38 -12.17 -5.48
CA TYR A 66 -0.04 -12.40 -5.26
C TYR A 66 -0.37 -12.61 -3.78
N GLY A 67 -1.35 -11.89 -3.25
CA GLY A 67 -1.79 -12.04 -1.86
C GLY A 67 -3.30 -12.00 -1.72
N ILE A 68 -3.77 -12.68 -0.68
CA ILE A 68 -5.19 -12.87 -0.41
C ILE A 68 -5.50 -12.34 0.98
N VAL A 69 -6.48 -11.44 1.07
CA VAL A 69 -7.06 -11.01 2.33
C VAL A 69 -8.25 -11.93 2.62
N ALA A 70 -8.11 -12.78 3.63
CA ALA A 70 -9.18 -13.65 4.05
C ALA A 70 -10.33 -12.83 4.67
N PRO A 71 -11.60 -13.19 4.39
CA PRO A 71 -12.74 -12.56 5.04
C PRO A 71 -12.67 -12.75 6.56
N GLN A 72 -13.07 -11.72 7.29
CA GLN A 72 -13.27 -11.83 8.72
C GLN A 72 -14.62 -12.48 9.04
N LEU A 73 -14.74 -13.03 10.26
CA LEU A 73 -15.94 -13.75 10.68
C LEU A 73 -17.19 -12.85 10.76
N ASP A 74 -16.98 -11.57 11.08
CA ASP A 74 -18.02 -10.52 11.10
C ASP A 74 -18.42 -10.03 9.71
N GLU A 75 -17.65 -10.38 8.67
CA GLU A 75 -17.95 -10.09 7.26
C GLU A 75 -18.70 -11.25 6.58
N MET A 76 -18.90 -12.38 7.28
CA MET A 76 -19.63 -13.54 6.77
C MET A 76 -21.14 -13.35 6.91
N ILE A 77 -21.85 -13.50 5.79
CA ILE A 77 -23.32 -13.49 5.75
C ILE A 77 -23.79 -14.93 5.57
N LEU A 78 -24.53 -15.44 6.56
CA LEU A 78 -25.19 -16.75 6.47
C LEU A 78 -26.56 -16.56 5.80
N GLU A 79 -26.80 -17.28 4.71
CA GLU A 79 -28.11 -17.34 4.06
C GLU A 79 -29.05 -18.27 4.84
N GLU A 80 -30.36 -18.11 4.61
CA GLU A 80 -31.35 -18.96 5.26
C GLU A 80 -31.12 -20.46 4.93
N PRO A 81 -31.16 -21.34 5.94
CA PRO A 81 -30.95 -22.77 5.74
C PRO A 81 -32.08 -23.40 4.93
N GLU A 82 -31.75 -24.10 3.85
CA GLU A 82 -32.73 -24.83 3.04
C GLU A 82 -32.75 -26.32 3.40
N ILE A 83 -33.93 -26.91 3.63
CA ILE A 83 -34.05 -28.36 3.79
C ILE A 83 -33.95 -29.01 2.42
N ILE A 84 -32.94 -29.86 2.25
CA ILE A 84 -32.75 -30.66 1.04
C ILE A 84 -33.16 -32.10 1.31
N ARG A 85 -33.80 -32.73 0.31
CA ARG A 85 -34.15 -34.15 0.35
C ARG A 85 -33.40 -34.88 -0.74
N THR A 86 -32.58 -35.85 -0.34
CA THR A 86 -31.88 -36.75 -1.27
C THR A 86 -32.34 -38.17 -0.99
N GLY A 87 -33.28 -38.68 -1.81
CA GLY A 87 -33.90 -39.99 -1.63
C GLY A 87 -34.71 -40.07 -0.32
N ASN A 88 -34.29 -40.95 0.59
CA ASN A 88 -34.92 -41.15 1.90
C ASN A 88 -34.22 -40.37 3.05
N ARG A 89 -33.25 -39.49 2.74
CA ARG A 89 -32.53 -38.69 3.74
C ARG A 89 -32.88 -37.21 3.59
N PHE A 90 -33.02 -36.55 4.74
CA PHE A 90 -33.17 -35.10 4.84
C PHE A 90 -31.84 -34.50 5.31
N GLY A 91 -31.47 -33.36 4.74
CA GLY A 91 -30.31 -32.58 5.13
C GLY A 91 -30.64 -31.10 5.17
N VAL A 92 -29.77 -30.32 5.77
CA VAL A 92 -29.84 -28.85 5.77
C VAL A 92 -28.69 -28.34 4.90
N ARG A 93 -29.01 -27.55 3.89
CA ARG A 93 -28.03 -26.83 3.09
C ARG A 93 -27.80 -25.46 3.73
N LEU A 94 -26.58 -25.25 4.19
CA LEU A 94 -26.10 -23.97 4.67
C LEU A 94 -25.30 -23.29 3.56
N ARG A 95 -25.55 -22.01 3.32
CA ARG A 95 -24.76 -21.17 2.42
C ARG A 95 -24.24 -19.99 3.20
N ALA A 96 -22.97 -19.67 2.99
CA ALA A 96 -22.32 -18.50 3.56
C ALA A 96 -21.60 -17.76 2.45
N MET A 97 -21.69 -16.43 2.46
CA MET A 97 -21.00 -15.55 1.54
C MET A 97 -20.10 -14.61 2.33
N ALA A 98 -18.87 -14.40 1.86
CA ALA A 98 -17.93 -13.48 2.49
C ALA A 98 -17.03 -12.83 1.43
N PRO A 99 -16.69 -11.54 1.56
CA PRO A 99 -15.83 -10.85 0.61
C PRO A 99 -14.36 -11.27 0.79
N SER A 100 -13.67 -11.55 -0.31
CA SER A 100 -12.21 -11.78 -0.33
C SER A 100 -11.55 -10.73 -1.21
N LEU A 101 -10.42 -10.17 -0.76
CA LEU A 101 -9.62 -9.25 -1.57
C LEU A 101 -8.40 -9.98 -2.13
N HIS A 102 -8.18 -9.82 -3.42
CA HIS A 102 -7.05 -10.36 -4.13
C HIS A 102 -6.16 -9.19 -4.59
N ILE A 103 -4.93 -9.17 -4.10
CA ILE A 103 -3.95 -8.12 -4.41
C ILE A 103 -2.92 -8.72 -5.36
N ILE A 104 -2.68 -8.04 -6.49
CA ILE A 104 -1.80 -8.52 -7.55
C ILE A 104 -0.74 -7.45 -7.79
N LYS A 105 0.54 -7.82 -7.69
CA LYS A 105 1.65 -6.94 -8.08
C LYS A 105 1.86 -7.02 -9.58
N THR A 106 1.93 -5.87 -10.23
CA THR A 106 2.29 -5.73 -11.64
C THR A 106 3.40 -4.70 -11.78
N ASP A 107 4.35 -4.98 -12.68
CA ASP A 107 5.43 -4.04 -12.98
C ASP A 107 5.03 -3.15 -14.15
N VAL A 108 5.17 -1.84 -13.97
CA VAL A 108 4.93 -0.86 -15.04
C VAL A 108 6.26 -0.43 -15.62
N GLN A 109 6.49 -0.78 -16.89
CA GLN A 109 7.68 -0.36 -17.62
C GLN A 109 7.36 0.89 -18.43
N ALA A 110 8.14 1.96 -18.23
CA ALA A 110 8.06 3.18 -19.04
C ALA A 110 9.43 3.46 -19.65
N GLU A 111 9.47 3.60 -20.97
CA GLU A 111 10.67 4.03 -21.70
C GLU A 111 10.51 5.51 -22.07
N ILE A 112 11.58 6.27 -21.91
CA ILE A 112 11.64 7.68 -22.33
C ILE A 112 12.75 7.80 -23.38
N SER A 113 12.36 8.21 -24.58
CA SER A 113 13.30 8.50 -25.68
C SER A 113 13.37 10.03 -25.85
N PRO A 114 14.22 10.74 -25.08
CA PRO A 114 14.34 12.19 -25.25
C PRO A 114 14.88 12.48 -26.65
N ILE A 115 14.19 13.36 -27.38
CA ILE A 115 14.68 13.84 -28.68
C ILE A 115 15.78 14.85 -28.40
N ILE A 116 17.02 14.47 -28.67
CA ILE A 116 18.20 15.30 -28.50
C ILE A 116 18.62 15.79 -29.88
N GLY A 117 18.88 17.10 -30.00
CA GLY A 117 19.04 17.80 -31.27
C GLY A 117 20.09 17.19 -32.19
N THR A 118 21.37 17.41 -31.92
CA THR A 118 22.48 16.95 -32.79
C THR A 118 23.12 15.66 -32.26
N GLU A 119 23.77 14.90 -33.14
CA GLU A 119 24.47 13.65 -32.81
C GLU A 119 25.51 13.84 -31.70
N LYS A 120 26.27 14.94 -31.76
CA LYS A 120 27.27 15.28 -30.73
C LYS A 120 26.64 15.52 -29.35
N GLN A 121 25.45 16.13 -29.29
CA GLN A 121 24.74 16.33 -28.02
C GLN A 121 24.22 15.01 -27.44
N SER A 122 23.84 14.07 -28.29
CA SER A 122 23.43 12.72 -27.87
C SER A 122 24.61 11.94 -27.29
N GLU A 123 25.78 11.99 -27.93
CA GLU A 123 27.00 11.35 -27.41
C GLU A 123 27.47 11.93 -26.07
N GLU A 124 27.47 13.27 -25.95
CA GLU A 124 27.82 13.95 -24.70
C GLU A 124 26.88 13.57 -23.55
N LEU A 125 25.57 13.42 -23.83
CA LEU A 125 24.61 12.98 -22.83
C LEU A 125 24.85 11.54 -22.38
N VAL A 126 25.14 10.63 -23.32
CA VAL A 126 25.42 9.22 -22.98
C VAL A 126 26.67 9.11 -22.13
N GLN A 127 27.75 9.83 -22.48
CA GLN A 127 28.98 9.84 -21.69
C GLN A 127 28.75 10.41 -20.28
N TYR A 128 27.94 11.48 -20.18
CA TYR A 128 27.56 12.07 -18.90
C TYR A 128 26.77 11.07 -18.02
N LEU A 129 25.77 10.40 -18.59
CA LEU A 129 24.97 9.39 -17.89
C LEU A 129 25.80 8.20 -17.42
N MET A 130 26.71 7.68 -18.26
CA MET A 130 27.59 6.57 -17.90
C MET A 130 28.53 6.95 -16.75
N ARG A 131 29.10 8.16 -16.80
CA ARG A 131 30.00 8.66 -15.75
C ARG A 131 29.31 8.84 -14.40
N GLU A 132 28.09 9.36 -14.39
CA GLU A 132 27.28 9.47 -13.16
C GLU A 132 26.83 8.08 -12.66
N PHE A 133 26.62 7.13 -13.56
CA PHE A 133 26.16 5.77 -13.22
C PHE A 133 27.22 4.97 -12.48
N GLU A 134 28.48 5.05 -12.93
CA GLU A 134 29.62 4.37 -12.32
C GLU A 134 29.94 4.88 -10.91
N GLY A 135 29.61 6.13 -10.61
CA GLY A 135 29.81 6.74 -9.29
C GLY A 135 28.76 6.31 -8.27
N GLU A 136 27.49 6.63 -8.54
CA GLU A 136 26.34 6.31 -7.67
C GLU A 136 25.04 6.22 -8.49
N PRO A 137 24.49 5.01 -8.72
CA PRO A 137 23.29 4.81 -9.55
C PRO A 137 22.06 5.58 -9.06
N GLU A 138 21.98 5.85 -7.75
CA GLU A 138 20.87 6.61 -7.17
C GLU A 138 20.90 8.10 -7.51
N LYS A 139 22.08 8.67 -7.79
CA LYS A 139 22.22 10.10 -8.11
C LYS A 139 21.62 10.45 -9.46
N ILE A 140 21.66 9.53 -10.43
CA ILE A 140 21.09 9.71 -11.76
C ILE A 140 19.62 10.11 -11.72
N TRP A 141 18.85 9.56 -10.77
CA TRP A 141 17.43 9.88 -10.63
C TRP A 141 17.19 11.32 -10.19
N ARG A 142 18.15 11.92 -9.47
CA ARG A 142 18.12 13.31 -9.00
C ARG A 142 18.80 14.27 -9.98
N THR A 143 19.49 13.74 -10.98
CA THR A 143 20.14 14.54 -12.01
C THR A 143 19.09 15.31 -12.81
N ASN A 144 19.30 16.62 -12.91
CA ASN A 144 18.46 17.51 -13.71
C ASN A 144 18.82 17.33 -15.17
N LEU A 145 17.90 16.76 -15.94
CA LEU A 145 18.00 16.61 -17.38
C LEU A 145 16.85 17.41 -17.99
N PHE A 146 17.18 18.43 -18.77
CA PHE A 146 16.19 19.28 -19.47
C PHE A 146 15.27 20.10 -18.55
N GLY A 147 15.79 20.63 -17.43
CA GLY A 147 15.02 21.50 -16.52
C GLY A 147 13.98 20.79 -15.66
N LYS A 148 13.87 19.46 -15.77
CA LYS A 148 13.15 18.58 -14.85
C LYS A 148 14.10 17.49 -14.34
N SER A 149 13.80 16.87 -13.20
CA SER A 149 14.54 15.67 -12.78
C SER A 149 14.11 14.48 -13.65
N LEU A 150 15.04 13.57 -13.94
CA LEU A 150 14.74 12.33 -14.66
C LEU A 150 13.60 11.54 -13.97
N ASN A 151 13.58 11.54 -12.64
CA ASN A 151 12.51 10.97 -11.82
C ASN A 151 11.13 11.57 -12.13
N ALA A 152 11.02 12.87 -12.41
CA ALA A 152 9.75 13.49 -12.78
C ALA A 152 9.24 13.02 -14.15
N LEU A 153 10.13 12.92 -15.14
CA LEU A 153 9.79 12.43 -16.49
C LEU A 153 9.36 10.96 -16.47
N VAL A 154 10.06 10.13 -15.71
CA VAL A 154 9.71 8.70 -15.56
C VAL A 154 8.41 8.54 -14.79
N ARG A 155 8.18 9.33 -13.73
CA ARG A 155 6.89 9.34 -13.01
C ARG A 155 5.73 9.76 -13.90
N GLU A 156 5.88 10.79 -14.74
CA GLU A 156 4.86 11.19 -15.72
C GLU A 156 4.55 10.04 -16.71
N GLY A 157 5.59 9.35 -17.21
CA GLY A 157 5.43 8.18 -18.10
C GLY A 157 4.73 6.99 -17.44
N ILE A 158 5.04 6.72 -16.16
CA ILE A 158 4.39 5.66 -15.37
C ILE A 158 2.95 6.04 -15.05
N GLN A 159 2.69 7.28 -14.61
CA GLN A 159 1.36 7.76 -14.23
C GLN A 159 0.36 7.63 -15.38
N ASN A 160 0.78 7.99 -16.60
CA ASN A 160 -0.06 7.85 -17.80
C ASN A 160 -0.39 6.38 -18.14
N LYS A 161 0.52 5.44 -17.84
CA LYS A 161 0.28 4.00 -18.01
C LYS A 161 -0.54 3.39 -16.86
N LEU A 162 -0.48 3.94 -15.64
CA LEU A 162 -1.28 3.44 -14.52
C LEU A 162 -2.79 3.62 -14.76
N SER A 163 -3.21 4.66 -15.47
CA SER A 163 -4.60 4.87 -15.89
C SER A 163 -5.02 4.08 -17.14
N SER A 164 -4.16 3.22 -17.68
CA SER A 164 -4.38 2.65 -19.01
C SER A 164 -5.22 1.36 -19.04
N MET A 165 -5.46 0.70 -17.91
CA MET A 165 -6.29 -0.50 -17.90
C MET A 165 -7.77 -0.13 -18.08
N PRO A 166 -8.42 -0.47 -19.21
CA PRO A 166 -9.82 -0.11 -19.43
C PRO A 166 -10.74 -0.79 -18.41
N GLU A 167 -11.82 -0.12 -18.02
CA GLU A 167 -12.80 -0.64 -17.05
C GLU A 167 -13.39 -2.01 -17.46
N SER A 168 -13.55 -2.22 -18.78
CA SER A 168 -13.99 -3.51 -19.33
C SER A 168 -13.01 -4.64 -19.06
N ALA A 169 -11.69 -4.39 -19.10
CA ALA A 169 -10.67 -5.37 -18.76
C ALA A 169 -10.63 -5.64 -17.25
N GLN A 170 -10.78 -4.60 -16.42
CA GLN A 170 -10.86 -4.73 -14.96
C GLN A 170 -12.04 -5.62 -14.55
N THR A 171 -13.22 -5.38 -15.15
CA THR A 171 -14.44 -6.16 -14.88
C THR A 171 -14.26 -7.62 -15.29
N LYS A 172 -13.73 -7.88 -16.50
CA LYS A 172 -13.47 -9.24 -16.97
C LYS A 172 -12.49 -9.99 -16.06
N LEU A 173 -11.44 -9.32 -15.58
CA LEU A 173 -10.47 -9.90 -14.66
C LEU A 173 -11.14 -10.28 -13.32
N ARG A 174 -11.89 -9.36 -12.73
CA ARG A 174 -12.64 -9.60 -11.49
C ARG A 174 -13.60 -10.78 -11.63
N ASP A 175 -14.42 -10.80 -12.68
CA ASP A 175 -15.43 -11.85 -12.88
C ASP A 175 -14.77 -13.21 -13.15
N SER A 176 -13.64 -13.23 -13.86
CA SER A 176 -12.85 -14.45 -14.08
C SER A 176 -12.26 -14.99 -12.78
N LEU A 177 -11.69 -14.12 -11.95
CA LEU A 177 -11.18 -14.51 -10.63
C LEU A 177 -12.29 -15.03 -9.72
N GLN A 178 -13.45 -14.37 -9.71
CA GLN A 178 -14.60 -14.79 -8.90
C GLN A 178 -15.11 -16.18 -9.31
N LYS A 179 -15.21 -16.46 -10.61
CA LYS A 179 -15.58 -17.80 -11.10
C LYS A 179 -14.58 -18.87 -10.66
N ILE A 180 -13.29 -18.60 -10.78
CA ILE A 180 -12.25 -19.57 -10.38
C ILE A 180 -12.31 -19.91 -8.89
N VAL A 181 -12.52 -18.89 -8.04
CA VAL A 181 -12.63 -19.09 -6.60
C VAL A 181 -13.88 -19.91 -6.24
N ASN A 182 -15.01 -19.67 -6.91
CA ASN A 182 -16.27 -20.36 -6.62
C ASN A 182 -16.38 -21.77 -7.22
N ASP A 183 -15.93 -21.95 -8.46
CA ASP A 183 -16.15 -23.16 -9.23
C ASP A 183 -15.04 -24.21 -9.03
N GLY A 184 -13.93 -23.83 -8.36
CA GLY A 184 -12.83 -24.72 -7.99
C GLY A 184 -12.17 -25.48 -9.15
N SER A 185 -12.50 -25.13 -10.40
CA SER A 185 -12.13 -25.87 -11.60
C SER A 185 -10.91 -25.25 -12.26
N GLY A 186 -9.91 -26.10 -12.49
CA GLY A 186 -8.55 -25.70 -12.83
C GLY A 186 -8.42 -24.98 -14.16
N GLY A 187 -7.68 -23.86 -14.12
CA GLY A 187 -6.37 -23.85 -14.77
C GLY A 187 -6.16 -22.88 -15.92
N LEU A 188 -7.21 -22.24 -16.48
CA LEU A 188 -7.01 -21.39 -17.65
C LEU A 188 -7.84 -20.11 -17.60
N ILE A 189 -7.15 -19.00 -17.34
CA ILE A 189 -7.65 -17.65 -17.58
C ILE A 189 -7.15 -17.25 -18.97
N CYS A 190 -8.05 -17.15 -19.94
CA CYS A 190 -7.74 -16.55 -21.24
C CYS A 190 -8.31 -15.13 -21.28
N ILE A 191 -7.43 -14.13 -21.23
CA ILE A 191 -7.81 -12.73 -21.48
C ILE A 191 -7.43 -12.43 -22.93
N ILE A 192 -8.45 -12.28 -23.78
CA ILE A 192 -8.27 -11.86 -25.17
C ILE A 192 -8.46 -10.35 -25.20
N PHE A 193 -7.42 -9.65 -25.64
CA PHE A 193 -7.40 -8.21 -25.87
C PHE A 193 -7.66 -7.90 -27.34
#